data_AF-A0A7Y2GRB7-F1
#
_entry.id   AF-A0A7Y2GRB7-F1
#
_cell.length_a   1.000
_cell.length_b   1.000
_cell.length_c   1.000
_cell.angle_alpha   90.00
_cell.angle_beta   90.00
_cell.angle_gamma   90.00
#
_symmetry.space_group_name_H-M   'P 1'
#
loop_
_entity.id
_entity.type
_entity.pdbx_description
1 polymer ?
#
loop_
_entity_poly.entity_id
_entity_poly.type
_entity_poly.pdbx_seq_one_letter_code
_entity_poly.pdbx_strand_id
1 'polypeptide(L)'
;MASFQRRTRQVAEQDERDRLAPAATLSTESRGREREEAPDPYRTAFERDRDRILHSKAFRRLKHKTQVFINPADDHFVTRLTHTLQVTQIGRSISVFLGLNEPLTEAICLGHDVGHAPFGHTGEDALADYVDYDWLHSQQALRIFQVLEPLNLTWEVLDGIRAHSWKIEPPPATPEGAVCRFADRIAYLTHDVEDALRADIITEEELPAAARARFGEPGSPWIASMIKAVIDESIASGDVSMEPDCLEIMHELRDFMFERVYLRPETEGHKQEVFKVIHQLVDHFLVNTEAIPDTYRHDDATALTQVVDYVAGMTDRFALRVHEEIANP
;
A
#
# COMPACT_ATOMS: atom_id res chain seq x y z
N MET A 1 -29.48 -32.06 -15.66
CA MET A 1 -29.29 -30.60 -15.83
C MET A 1 -27.88 -30.25 -15.39
N ALA A 2 -27.16 -29.41 -16.13
CA ALA A 2 -25.87 -28.91 -15.65
C ALA A 2 -26.13 -27.99 -14.44
N SER A 3 -25.52 -28.30 -13.30
CA SER A 3 -25.66 -27.52 -12.05
C SER A 3 -24.86 -26.22 -12.08
N PHE A 4 -24.00 -26.03 -13.09
CA PHE A 4 -23.14 -24.87 -13.24
C PHE A 4 -23.49 -24.08 -14.50
N GLN A 5 -23.45 -22.76 -14.38
CA GLN A 5 -23.62 -21.82 -15.49
C GLN A 5 -22.26 -21.24 -15.86
N ARG A 6 -21.93 -21.26 -17.15
CA ARG A 6 -20.76 -20.53 -17.66
C ARG A 6 -21.07 -19.04 -17.63
N ARG A 7 -20.33 -18.28 -16.82
CA ARG A 7 -20.34 -16.81 -16.84
C ARG A 7 -19.20 -16.33 -17.74
N THR A 8 -19.44 -15.27 -18.52
CA THR A 8 -18.43 -14.62 -19.38
C THR A 8 -18.13 -13.23 -18.86
N ARG A 9 -17.07 -12.61 -19.39
CA ARG A 9 -16.74 -11.21 -19.07
C ARG A 9 -17.92 -10.28 -19.31
N GLN A 10 -18.61 -10.38 -20.44
CA GLN A 10 -19.73 -9.48 -20.77
C GLN A 10 -20.89 -9.59 -19.77
N VAL A 11 -21.09 -10.78 -19.18
CA VAL A 11 -22.09 -10.95 -18.13
C VAL A 11 -21.64 -10.28 -16.82
N ALA A 12 -20.35 -10.34 -16.48
CA ALA A 12 -19.81 -9.61 -15.33
C ALA A 12 -19.90 -8.07 -15.54
N GLU A 13 -19.52 -7.60 -16.73
CA GLU A 13 -19.62 -6.19 -17.13
C GLU A 13 -21.07 -5.67 -17.10
N GLN A 14 -22.05 -6.51 -17.46
CA GLN A 14 -23.46 -6.15 -17.36
C GLN A 14 -23.94 -6.13 -15.90
N ASP A 15 -23.53 -7.10 -15.09
CA ASP A 15 -23.83 -7.11 -13.66
C ASP A 15 -23.28 -5.86 -12.96
N GLU A 16 -22.08 -5.37 -13.34
CA GLU A 16 -21.54 -4.10 -12.84
C GLU A 16 -22.52 -2.94 -13.10
N ARG A 17 -23.00 -2.80 -14.34
CA ARG A 17 -23.95 -1.74 -14.73
C ARG A 17 -25.29 -1.81 -14.01
N ASP A 18 -25.76 -3.04 -13.77
CA ASP A 18 -27.09 -3.26 -13.19
C ASP A 18 -27.10 -3.11 -11.67
N ARG A 19 -25.95 -3.27 -10.99
CA ARG A 19 -25.86 -3.40 -9.53
C ARG A 19 -25.05 -2.31 -8.84
N LEU A 20 -24.02 -1.78 -9.49
CA LEU A 20 -23.17 -0.78 -8.86
C LEU A 20 -23.88 0.57 -8.76
N ALA A 21 -23.47 1.38 -7.79
CA ALA A 21 -23.95 2.73 -7.62
C ALA A 21 -23.58 3.59 -8.85
N PRO A 22 -24.35 4.64 -9.17
CA PRO A 22 -24.04 5.52 -10.30
C PRO A 22 -22.66 6.20 -10.21
N ALA A 23 -22.09 6.32 -9.02
CA ALA A 23 -20.76 6.87 -8.80
C ALA A 23 -19.63 5.87 -9.08
N ALA A 24 -19.92 4.55 -9.10
CA ALA A 24 -18.91 3.51 -9.22
C ALA A 24 -18.22 3.50 -10.59
N THR A 25 -16.94 3.12 -10.59
CA THR A 25 -16.17 3.02 -11.83
C THR A 25 -16.49 1.71 -12.54
N LEU A 26 -17.00 1.77 -13.77
CA LEU A 26 -17.32 0.59 -14.55
C LEU A 26 -16.12 0.10 -15.35
N SER A 27 -15.88 -1.22 -15.39
CA SER A 27 -14.75 -1.78 -16.15
C SER A 27 -14.89 -1.55 -17.65
N THR A 28 -16.12 -1.43 -18.16
CA THR A 28 -16.40 -1.10 -19.57
C THR A 28 -16.09 0.34 -19.95
N GLU A 29 -15.93 1.22 -18.97
CA GLU A 29 -15.64 2.65 -19.15
C GLU A 29 -14.18 2.99 -18.81
N SER A 30 -13.36 1.97 -18.56
CA SER A 30 -11.94 2.13 -18.31
C SER A 30 -11.26 2.90 -19.46
N ARG A 31 -10.34 3.79 -19.10
CA ARG A 31 -9.44 4.47 -20.05
C ARG A 31 -8.45 3.51 -20.71
N GLY A 32 -8.45 2.24 -20.28
CA GLY A 32 -7.71 1.16 -20.88
C GLY A 32 -6.30 1.04 -20.32
N ARG A 33 -5.43 0.44 -21.14
CA ARG A 33 -4.06 0.05 -20.80
C ARG A 33 -3.10 0.73 -21.75
N GLU A 34 -1.86 0.90 -21.31
CA GLU A 34 -0.81 1.49 -22.16
C GLU A 34 -0.57 0.67 -23.44
N ARG A 35 -0.50 -0.66 -23.30
CA ARG A 35 -0.38 -1.57 -24.44
C ARG A 35 -1.72 -2.25 -24.70
N GLU A 36 -2.21 -2.16 -25.93
CA GLU A 36 -3.44 -2.82 -26.33
C GLU A 36 -3.30 -4.35 -26.19
N GLU A 37 -4.31 -4.98 -25.61
CA GLU A 37 -4.37 -6.43 -25.45
C GLU A 37 -5.79 -6.93 -25.63
N ALA A 38 -5.92 -8.16 -26.13
CA ALA A 38 -7.22 -8.79 -26.28
C ALA A 38 -7.92 -8.90 -24.91
N PRO A 39 -9.20 -8.52 -24.82
CA PRO A 39 -10.00 -8.70 -23.61
C PRO A 39 -10.08 -10.17 -23.17
N ASP A 40 -10.05 -10.42 -21.86
CA ASP A 40 -10.18 -11.78 -21.31
C ASP A 40 -11.62 -12.31 -21.54
N PRO A 41 -11.79 -13.60 -21.87
CA PRO A 41 -13.13 -14.16 -22.12
C PRO A 41 -14.01 -14.26 -20.86
N TYR A 42 -13.42 -14.27 -19.66
CA TYR A 42 -14.11 -14.50 -18.40
C TYR A 42 -14.02 -13.32 -17.43
N ARG A 43 -12.85 -12.70 -17.31
CA ARG A 43 -12.57 -11.67 -16.30
C ARG A 43 -12.74 -10.25 -16.84
N THR A 44 -13.24 -9.35 -16.00
CA THR A 44 -13.25 -7.90 -16.29
C THR A 44 -11.82 -7.35 -16.30
N ALA A 45 -11.66 -6.11 -16.77
CA ALA A 45 -10.35 -5.47 -16.83
C ALA A 45 -9.70 -5.35 -15.43
N PHE A 46 -10.50 -5.04 -14.40
CA PHE A 46 -10.02 -4.85 -13.03
C PHE A 46 -9.74 -6.17 -12.32
N GLU A 47 -10.55 -7.22 -12.56
CA GLU A 47 -10.24 -8.57 -12.06
C GLU A 47 -8.91 -9.09 -12.61
N ARG A 48 -8.63 -8.82 -13.90
CA ARG A 48 -7.35 -9.19 -14.51
C ARG A 48 -6.17 -8.44 -13.90
N ASP A 49 -6.36 -7.19 -13.49
CA ASP A 49 -5.33 -6.38 -12.84
C ASP A 49 -5.02 -6.86 -11.44
N ARG A 50 -6.06 -7.11 -10.63
CA ARG A 50 -5.93 -7.76 -9.33
C ARG A 50 -5.08 -9.02 -9.44
N ASP A 51 -5.44 -9.91 -10.37
CA ASP A 51 -4.75 -11.18 -10.53
C ASP A 51 -3.28 -10.99 -10.94
N ARG A 52 -2.97 -10.01 -11.80
CA ARG A 52 -1.60 -9.67 -12.19
C ARG A 52 -0.77 -9.16 -11.02
N ILE A 53 -1.32 -8.24 -10.22
CA ILE A 53 -0.66 -7.68 -9.04
C ILE A 53 -0.35 -8.81 -8.04
N LEU A 54 -1.36 -9.63 -7.73
CA LEU A 54 -1.25 -10.73 -6.76
C LEU A 54 -0.14 -11.74 -7.13
N HIS A 55 0.07 -11.99 -8.43
CA HIS A 55 1.08 -12.94 -8.92
C HIS A 55 2.46 -12.32 -9.19
N SER A 56 2.61 -11.00 -9.03
CA SER A 56 3.89 -10.31 -9.23
C SER A 56 4.95 -10.76 -8.21
N LYS A 57 6.23 -10.62 -8.57
CA LYS A 57 7.34 -10.80 -7.63
C LYS A 57 7.35 -9.68 -6.60
N ALA A 58 7.02 -8.45 -7.00
CA ALA A 58 6.90 -7.30 -6.10
C ALA A 58 5.92 -7.56 -4.96
N PHE A 59 4.70 -8.03 -5.25
CA PHE A 59 3.72 -8.37 -4.22
C PHE A 59 4.21 -9.50 -3.29
N ARG A 60 4.85 -10.55 -3.84
CA ARG A 60 5.42 -11.64 -3.04
C ARG A 60 6.49 -11.17 -2.06
N ARG A 61 7.25 -10.11 -2.38
CA ARG A 61 8.29 -9.55 -1.51
C ARG A 61 7.71 -8.86 -0.27
N LEU A 62 6.45 -8.41 -0.29
CA LEU A 62 5.80 -7.78 0.87
C LEU A 62 5.81 -8.68 2.12
N LYS A 63 5.81 -10.01 1.94
CA LYS A 63 5.96 -10.99 3.04
C LYS A 63 7.25 -10.80 3.85
N HIS A 64 8.28 -10.26 3.21
CA HIS A 64 9.63 -10.15 3.77
C HIS A 64 10.07 -8.69 3.94
N LYS A 65 9.11 -7.76 4.00
CA LYS A 65 9.29 -6.36 4.37
C LYS A 65 8.52 -6.07 5.65
N THR A 66 9.19 -5.48 6.64
CA THR A 66 8.56 -5.07 7.90
C THR A 66 7.58 -3.92 7.68
N GLN A 67 6.52 -3.92 8.50
CA GLN A 67 5.65 -2.78 8.71
C GLN A 67 6.06 -2.14 10.05
N VAL A 68 6.43 -0.85 10.04
CA VAL A 68 6.73 0.05 11.19
C VAL A 68 7.69 -0.49 12.27
N PHE A 69 7.39 -1.59 12.95
CA PHE A 69 8.15 -2.12 14.08
C PHE A 69 9.26 -3.07 13.64
N ILE A 70 10.49 -2.72 14.03
CA ILE A 70 11.66 -3.59 13.94
C ILE A 70 12.04 -3.96 15.37
N ASN A 71 11.31 -4.90 15.96
CA ASN A 71 11.77 -5.60 17.15
C ASN A 71 12.10 -7.04 16.74
N PRO A 72 13.38 -7.42 16.62
CA PRO A 72 13.78 -8.73 16.12
C PRO A 72 13.42 -9.92 17.03
N ALA A 73 12.85 -9.68 18.22
CA ALA A 73 12.69 -10.69 19.27
C ALA A 73 11.27 -11.30 19.42
N ASP A 74 10.24 -10.76 18.79
CA ASP A 74 8.86 -11.28 18.88
C ASP A 74 8.34 -11.78 17.52
N ASP A 75 7.57 -12.86 17.52
CA ASP A 75 7.14 -13.61 16.31
C ASP A 75 5.83 -13.06 15.70
N HIS A 76 5.29 -11.96 16.26
CA HIS A 76 3.94 -11.46 15.98
C HIS A 76 3.87 -10.11 15.25
N PHE A 77 4.95 -9.61 14.64
CA PHE A 77 4.91 -8.33 13.93
C PHE A 77 4.16 -8.39 12.60
N VAL A 78 3.42 -7.31 12.32
CA VAL A 78 2.75 -7.10 11.03
C VAL A 78 3.82 -6.94 9.94
N THR A 79 3.71 -7.75 8.88
CA THR A 79 4.47 -7.53 7.65
C THR A 79 3.68 -6.62 6.72
N ARG A 80 4.34 -6.00 5.73
CA ARG A 80 3.61 -5.23 4.71
C ARG A 80 2.54 -6.06 3.99
N LEU A 81 2.76 -7.36 3.83
CA LEU A 81 1.75 -8.26 3.27
C LEU A 81 0.52 -8.34 4.19
N THR A 82 0.71 -8.51 5.49
CA THR A 82 -0.40 -8.55 6.46
C THR A 82 -1.17 -7.24 6.47
N HIS A 83 -0.47 -6.10 6.51
CA HIS A 83 -1.08 -4.78 6.39
C HIS A 83 -1.87 -4.63 5.08
N THR A 84 -1.26 -4.98 3.94
CA THR A 84 -1.93 -4.94 2.63
C THR A 84 -3.21 -5.77 2.59
N LEU A 85 -3.22 -6.94 3.23
CA LEU A 85 -4.42 -7.79 3.33
C LEU A 85 -5.52 -7.15 4.20
N GLN A 86 -5.15 -6.49 5.30
CA GLN A 86 -6.09 -5.73 6.14
C GLN A 86 -6.68 -4.53 5.36
N VAL A 87 -5.84 -3.74 4.68
CA VAL A 87 -6.27 -2.64 3.81
C VAL A 87 -7.21 -3.13 2.71
N THR A 88 -6.88 -4.26 2.10
CA THR A 88 -7.73 -4.89 1.07
C THR A 88 -9.09 -5.30 1.64
N GLN A 89 -9.11 -5.93 2.82
CA GLN A 89 -10.37 -6.33 3.46
C GLN A 89 -11.25 -5.13 3.82
N ILE A 90 -10.67 -4.08 4.42
CA ILE A 90 -11.38 -2.85 4.78
C ILE A 90 -11.91 -2.14 3.52
N GLY A 91 -11.06 -1.97 2.50
CA GLY A 91 -11.44 -1.32 1.25
C GLY A 91 -12.56 -2.05 0.51
N ARG A 92 -12.51 -3.39 0.46
CA ARG A 92 -13.60 -4.21 -0.09
C ARG A 92 -14.89 -4.05 0.71
N SER A 93 -14.81 -4.05 2.04
CA SER A 93 -15.97 -3.84 2.92
C SER A 93 -16.67 -2.51 2.61
N ILE A 94 -15.92 -1.41 2.61
CA ILE A 94 -16.46 -0.07 2.29
C ILE A 94 -17.06 -0.06 0.88
N SER A 95 -16.35 -0.62 -0.11
CA SER A 95 -16.80 -0.63 -1.51
C SER A 95 -18.11 -1.38 -1.70
N VAL A 96 -18.26 -2.55 -1.06
CA VAL A 96 -19.48 -3.35 -1.14
C VAL A 96 -20.69 -2.59 -0.58
N PHE A 97 -20.53 -1.93 0.58
CA PHE A 97 -21.63 -1.18 1.20
C PHE A 97 -21.97 0.12 0.49
N LEU A 98 -21.01 0.73 -0.22
CA LEU A 98 -21.23 1.90 -1.07
C LEU A 98 -21.67 1.54 -2.51
N GLY A 99 -21.69 0.25 -2.87
CA GLY A 99 -21.99 -0.19 -4.23
C GLY A 99 -20.92 0.19 -5.25
N LEU A 100 -19.65 0.30 -4.84
CA LEU A 100 -18.51 0.58 -5.70
C LEU A 100 -17.90 -0.68 -6.32
N ASN A 101 -17.01 -0.52 -7.30
CA ASN A 101 -16.38 -1.63 -8.00
C ASN A 101 -15.34 -2.35 -7.12
N GLU A 102 -15.78 -3.41 -6.44
CA GLU A 102 -14.95 -4.20 -5.52
C GLU A 102 -13.65 -4.72 -6.15
N PRO A 103 -13.63 -5.32 -7.37
CA PRO A 103 -12.39 -5.71 -8.04
C PRO A 103 -11.39 -4.57 -8.26
N LEU A 104 -11.86 -3.35 -8.59
CA LEU A 104 -11.00 -2.18 -8.75
C LEU A 104 -10.38 -1.77 -7.40
N THR A 105 -11.19 -1.64 -6.34
CA THR A 105 -10.68 -1.33 -5.01
C THR A 105 -9.68 -2.38 -4.54
N GLU A 106 -10.00 -3.66 -4.73
CA GLU A 106 -9.11 -4.77 -4.37
C GLU A 106 -7.77 -4.70 -5.12
N ALA A 107 -7.78 -4.44 -6.43
CA ALA A 107 -6.55 -4.28 -7.21
C ALA A 107 -5.69 -3.10 -6.71
N ILE A 108 -6.30 -1.96 -6.41
CA ILE A 108 -5.61 -0.78 -5.88
C ILE A 108 -5.01 -1.08 -4.51
N CYS A 109 -5.80 -1.63 -3.58
CA CYS A 109 -5.34 -1.97 -2.24
C CYS A 109 -4.21 -3.01 -2.26
N LEU A 110 -4.24 -4.01 -3.14
CA LEU A 110 -3.13 -4.98 -3.25
C LEU A 110 -1.84 -4.35 -3.81
N GLY A 111 -1.97 -3.29 -4.62
CA GLY A 111 -0.85 -2.64 -5.27
C GLY A 111 -0.26 -1.44 -4.54
N HIS A 112 -0.96 -0.87 -3.54
CA HIS A 112 -0.58 0.42 -2.95
C HIS A 112 0.82 0.43 -2.31
N ASP A 113 1.19 -0.71 -1.71
CA ASP A 113 2.33 -0.82 -0.80
C ASP A 113 3.58 -1.47 -1.43
N VAL A 114 3.49 -1.94 -2.67
CA VAL A 114 4.56 -2.73 -3.33
C VAL A 114 5.85 -1.94 -3.56
N GLY A 115 5.76 -0.61 -3.60
CA GLY A 115 6.88 0.28 -3.88
C GLY A 115 7.71 0.65 -2.66
N HIS A 116 7.34 0.21 -1.46
CA HIS A 116 8.10 0.55 -0.27
C HIS A 116 9.51 -0.04 -0.28
N ALA A 117 10.50 0.71 0.21
CA ALA A 117 11.88 0.23 0.35
C ALA A 117 12.02 -0.84 1.46
N PRO A 118 13.14 -1.57 1.53
CA PRO A 118 13.48 -2.35 2.72
C PRO A 118 13.48 -1.47 3.96
N PHE A 119 13.13 -2.01 5.13
CA PHE A 119 13.08 -1.28 6.41
C PHE A 119 12.07 -0.13 6.48
N GLY A 120 11.04 -0.16 5.61
CA GLY A 120 9.94 0.80 5.65
C GLY A 120 10.36 2.24 5.39
N HIS A 121 9.73 3.21 6.07
CA HIS A 121 9.97 4.65 5.85
C HIS A 121 11.43 5.04 6.08
N THR A 122 12.13 4.37 7.00
CA THR A 122 13.55 4.65 7.23
C THR A 122 14.42 4.33 6.02
N GLY A 123 14.14 3.24 5.32
CA GLY A 123 14.85 2.91 4.09
C GLY A 123 14.53 3.89 2.96
N GLU A 124 13.33 4.45 2.96
CA GLU A 124 12.92 5.49 2.00
C GLU A 124 13.61 6.81 2.25
N ASP A 125 13.67 7.24 3.52
CA ASP A 125 14.46 8.41 3.91
C ASP A 125 15.92 8.26 3.49
N ALA A 126 16.51 7.06 3.67
CA ALA A 126 17.89 6.80 3.28
C ALA A 126 18.09 6.78 1.75
N LEU A 127 17.12 6.29 0.98
CA LEU A 127 17.16 6.35 -0.49
C LEU A 127 16.91 7.77 -1.03
N ALA A 128 16.18 8.60 -0.29
CA ALA A 128 15.91 9.98 -0.65
C ALA A 128 17.21 10.81 -0.78
N ASP A 129 18.26 10.49 -0.03
CA ASP A 129 19.58 11.14 -0.13
C ASP A 129 20.24 10.98 -1.51
N TYR A 130 19.80 10.02 -2.31
CA TYR A 130 20.35 9.70 -3.64
C TYR A 130 19.53 10.26 -4.79
N VAL A 131 18.38 10.86 -4.54
CA VAL A 131 17.50 11.39 -5.59
C VAL A 131 17.25 12.88 -5.38
N ASP A 132 17.00 13.61 -6.47
CA ASP A 132 16.74 15.06 -6.46
C ASP A 132 15.24 15.41 -6.38
N TYR A 133 14.42 14.42 -6.05
CA TYR A 133 12.98 14.52 -5.91
C TYR A 133 12.50 13.88 -4.61
N ASP A 134 11.30 14.24 -4.16
CA ASP A 134 10.70 13.64 -2.97
C ASP A 134 10.42 12.15 -3.22
N TRP A 135 11.06 11.27 -2.44
CA TRP A 135 10.82 9.84 -2.56
C TRP A 135 9.38 9.50 -2.16
N LEU A 136 8.69 8.81 -3.06
CA LEU A 136 7.32 8.33 -2.86
C LEU A 136 7.24 6.86 -3.22
N HIS A 137 6.90 6.03 -2.25
CA HIS A 137 6.66 4.59 -2.49
C HIS A 137 5.58 4.35 -3.54
N SER A 138 4.57 5.22 -3.61
CA SER A 138 3.53 5.13 -4.64
C SER A 138 4.07 5.36 -6.06
N GLN A 139 5.05 6.25 -6.23
CA GLN A 139 5.74 6.42 -7.52
C GLN A 139 6.62 5.23 -7.85
N GLN A 140 7.31 4.67 -6.85
CA GLN A 140 8.09 3.45 -7.04
C GLN A 140 7.19 2.25 -7.38
N ALA A 141 5.98 2.17 -6.83
CA ALA A 141 4.99 1.16 -7.19
C ALA A 141 4.58 1.26 -8.68
N LEU A 142 4.35 2.47 -9.20
CA LEU A 142 4.11 2.67 -10.63
C LEU A 142 5.32 2.24 -11.46
N ARG A 143 6.52 2.66 -11.05
CA ARG A 143 7.77 2.30 -11.74
C ARG A 143 7.97 0.79 -11.79
N ILE A 144 7.65 0.07 -10.71
CA ILE A 144 7.63 -1.39 -10.68
C ILE A 144 6.67 -1.93 -11.75
N PHE A 145 5.41 -1.50 -11.76
CA PHE A 145 4.39 -2.09 -12.65
C PHE A 145 4.43 -1.62 -14.11
N GLN A 146 5.18 -0.56 -14.41
CA GLN A 146 5.33 -0.02 -15.77
C GLN A 146 6.69 -0.34 -16.39
N VAL A 147 7.76 -0.42 -15.58
CA VAL A 147 9.14 -0.54 -16.08
C VAL A 147 9.81 -1.83 -15.61
N LEU A 148 9.88 -2.08 -14.30
CA LEU A 148 10.72 -3.16 -13.73
C LEU A 148 10.08 -4.56 -13.86
N GLU A 149 8.78 -4.63 -13.63
CA GLU A 149 7.94 -5.82 -13.75
C GLU A 149 6.64 -5.41 -14.49
N PRO A 150 6.71 -5.13 -15.79
CA PRO A 150 5.63 -4.46 -16.51
C PRO A 150 4.38 -5.33 -16.62
N LEU A 151 3.34 -5.00 -15.84
CA LEU A 151 2.08 -5.78 -15.77
C LEU A 151 1.01 -5.31 -16.77
N ASN A 152 1.20 -4.15 -17.41
CA ASN A 152 0.24 -3.53 -18.32
C ASN A 152 -1.14 -3.30 -17.67
N LEU A 153 -1.17 -2.75 -16.47
CA LEU A 153 -2.40 -2.49 -15.69
C LEU A 153 -3.27 -1.41 -16.35
N THR A 154 -4.54 -1.36 -15.97
CA THR A 154 -5.46 -0.28 -16.36
C THR A 154 -5.07 1.04 -15.70
N TRP A 155 -5.44 2.14 -16.36
CA TRP A 155 -5.18 3.48 -15.85
C TRP A 155 -5.77 3.72 -14.46
N GLU A 156 -6.97 3.20 -14.19
CA GLU A 156 -7.69 3.40 -12.92
C GLU A 156 -6.92 2.79 -11.74
N VAL A 157 -6.39 1.58 -11.93
CA VAL A 157 -5.59 0.89 -10.90
C VAL A 157 -4.29 1.66 -10.64
N LEU A 158 -3.60 2.11 -11.70
CA LEU A 158 -2.37 2.87 -11.57
C LEU A 158 -2.61 4.22 -10.87
N ASP A 159 -3.68 4.96 -11.22
CA ASP A 159 -4.01 6.22 -10.57
C ASP A 159 -4.39 6.05 -9.10
N GLY A 160 -5.17 5.00 -8.78
CA GLY A 160 -5.46 4.64 -7.39
C GLY A 160 -4.21 4.37 -6.57
N ILE A 161 -3.28 3.57 -7.10
CA ILE A 161 -2.00 3.26 -6.44
C ILE A 161 -1.15 4.54 -6.30
N ARG A 162 -1.07 5.38 -7.33
CA ARG A 162 -0.32 6.65 -7.31
C ARG A 162 -0.75 7.57 -6.18
N ALA A 163 -2.05 7.72 -5.98
CA ALA A 163 -2.65 8.77 -5.16
C ALA A 163 -3.38 8.28 -3.90
N HIS A 164 -3.19 7.02 -3.49
CA HIS A 164 -3.77 6.49 -2.24
C HIS A 164 -3.28 7.25 -0.99
N SER A 165 -2.07 7.82 -1.04
CA SER A 165 -1.53 8.58 0.09
C SER A 165 -2.19 9.96 0.18
N TRP A 166 -2.57 10.36 1.40
CA TRP A 166 -3.33 11.60 1.60
C TRP A 166 -2.56 12.89 1.30
N LYS A 167 -1.24 12.82 1.21
CA LYS A 167 -0.37 13.95 0.85
C LYS A 167 -0.33 14.24 -0.65
N ILE A 168 -0.87 13.34 -1.47
CA ILE A 168 -0.78 13.41 -2.93
C ILE A 168 -1.97 14.19 -3.49
N GLU A 169 -1.64 15.22 -4.27
CA GLU A 169 -2.58 16.04 -5.03
C GLU A 169 -2.26 15.95 -6.53
N PRO A 170 -3.27 15.83 -7.41
CA PRO A 170 -4.69 15.62 -7.09
C PRO A 170 -4.96 14.22 -6.49
N PRO A 171 -6.06 14.05 -5.74
CA PRO A 171 -6.48 12.75 -5.21
C PRO A 171 -6.78 11.75 -6.34
N PRO A 172 -7.01 10.47 -6.02
CA PRO A 172 -7.44 9.48 -6.99
C PRO A 172 -8.71 9.94 -7.72
N ALA A 173 -8.77 9.69 -9.02
CA ALA A 173 -9.89 10.11 -9.85
C ALA A 173 -11.16 9.26 -9.64
N THR A 174 -11.00 8.04 -9.11
CA THR A 174 -12.09 7.08 -8.89
C THR A 174 -12.48 7.05 -7.40
N PRO A 175 -13.77 6.85 -7.06
CA PRO A 175 -14.16 6.64 -5.66
C PRO A 175 -13.51 5.38 -5.05
N GLU A 176 -13.24 4.34 -5.84
CA GLU A 176 -12.52 3.15 -5.39
C GLU A 176 -11.09 3.46 -4.92
N GLY A 177 -10.38 4.32 -5.65
CA GLY A 177 -9.09 4.88 -5.22
C GLY A 177 -9.21 5.73 -3.96
N ALA A 178 -10.26 6.54 -3.82
CA ALA A 178 -10.53 7.30 -2.60
C ALA A 178 -10.79 6.39 -1.39
N VAL A 179 -11.50 5.27 -1.58
CA VAL A 179 -11.70 4.25 -0.54
C VAL A 179 -10.37 3.67 -0.07
N CYS A 180 -9.42 3.41 -0.97
CA CYS A 180 -8.09 2.95 -0.58
C CYS A 180 -7.39 3.92 0.39
N ARG A 181 -7.58 5.24 0.23
CA ARG A 181 -7.02 6.26 1.14
C ARG A 181 -7.52 6.08 2.57
N PHE A 182 -8.81 5.82 2.74
CA PHE A 182 -9.41 5.60 4.05
C PHE A 182 -9.03 4.21 4.60
N ALA A 183 -9.08 3.18 3.75
CA ALA A 183 -8.78 1.82 4.15
C ALA A 183 -7.35 1.66 4.68
N ASP A 184 -6.38 2.29 4.01
CA ASP A 184 -4.98 2.35 4.45
C ASP A 184 -4.87 2.93 5.87
N ARG A 185 -5.45 4.13 6.05
CA ARG A 185 -5.41 4.83 7.34
C ARG A 185 -6.12 4.10 8.48
N ILE A 186 -7.28 3.50 8.21
CA ILE A 186 -8.00 2.69 9.21
C ILE A 186 -7.16 1.48 9.60
N ALA A 187 -6.54 0.81 8.63
CA ALA A 187 -5.72 -0.37 8.89
C ALA A 187 -4.51 -0.02 9.77
N TYR A 188 -3.65 0.90 9.32
CA TYR A 188 -2.40 1.16 10.04
C TYR A 188 -2.64 1.77 11.42
N LEU A 189 -3.59 2.70 11.58
CA LEU A 189 -3.86 3.27 12.90
C LEU A 189 -4.36 2.22 13.90
N THR A 190 -5.11 1.21 13.43
CA THR A 190 -5.62 0.18 14.32
C THR A 190 -4.52 -0.78 14.73
N HIS A 191 -3.83 -1.40 13.76
CA HIS A 191 -2.86 -2.45 14.08
C HIS A 191 -1.57 -1.87 14.71
N ASP A 192 -1.16 -0.64 14.36
CA ASP A 192 0.00 0.00 14.98
C ASP A 192 -0.27 0.37 16.45
N VAL A 193 -1.51 0.75 16.79
CA VAL A 193 -1.90 0.97 18.20
C VAL A 193 -1.88 -0.36 18.96
N GLU A 194 -2.42 -1.43 18.40
CA GLU A 194 -2.39 -2.76 19.02
C GLU A 194 -0.95 -3.25 19.23
N ASP A 195 -0.06 -3.06 18.25
CA ASP A 195 1.34 -3.44 18.33
C ASP A 195 2.10 -2.55 19.34
N ALA A 196 1.82 -1.25 19.40
CA ALA A 196 2.43 -0.34 20.38
C ALA A 196 2.00 -0.67 21.83
N LEU A 197 0.74 -1.04 22.04
CA LEU A 197 0.24 -1.52 23.34
C LEU A 197 0.89 -2.85 23.72
N ARG A 198 0.97 -3.81 22.78
CA ARG A 198 1.62 -5.12 23.01
C ARG A 198 3.10 -4.99 23.35
N ALA A 199 3.77 -3.99 22.76
CA ALA A 199 5.18 -3.72 23.00
C ALA A 199 5.45 -2.81 24.22
N ASP A 200 4.43 -2.50 25.04
CA ASP A 200 4.51 -1.60 26.20
C ASP A 200 5.10 -0.22 25.85
N ILE A 201 4.90 0.25 24.62
CA ILE A 201 5.38 1.57 24.15
C ILE A 201 4.43 2.68 24.60
N ILE A 202 3.14 2.37 24.62
CA ILE A 202 2.06 3.22 25.13
C ILE A 202 1.14 2.38 26.02
N THR A 203 0.35 3.01 26.88
CA THR A 203 -0.75 2.39 27.61
C THR A 203 -2.11 2.84 27.09
N GLU A 204 -3.18 2.08 27.39
CA GLU A 204 -4.54 2.46 27.00
C GLU A 204 -4.96 3.82 27.58
N GLU A 205 -4.47 4.19 28.76
CA GLU A 205 -4.77 5.47 29.39
C GLU A 205 -4.16 6.67 28.66
N GLU A 206 -3.04 6.45 27.96
CA GLU A 206 -2.36 7.47 27.16
C GLU A 206 -3.09 7.75 25.84
N LEU A 207 -3.91 6.82 25.35
CA LEU A 207 -4.67 7.02 24.12
C LEU A 207 -5.60 8.23 24.24
N PRO A 208 -5.74 9.03 23.15
CA PRO A 208 -6.64 10.18 23.12
C PRO A 208 -8.02 9.84 23.67
N ALA A 209 -8.51 10.67 24.61
CA ALA A 209 -9.77 10.41 25.30
C ALA A 209 -10.95 10.36 24.31
N ALA A 210 -10.90 11.17 23.24
CA ALA A 210 -11.92 11.16 22.19
C ALA A 210 -11.92 9.84 21.40
N ALA A 211 -10.76 9.29 21.07
CA ALA A 211 -10.65 7.99 20.40
C ALA A 211 -11.22 6.86 21.26
N ARG A 212 -10.86 6.82 22.55
CA ARG A 212 -11.43 5.84 23.50
C ARG A 212 -12.95 5.97 23.65
N ALA A 213 -13.46 7.20 23.72
CA ALA A 213 -14.89 7.45 23.84
C ALA A 213 -15.68 7.08 22.58
N ARG A 214 -15.13 7.32 21.38
CA ARG A 214 -15.83 7.08 20.10
C ARG A 214 -15.72 5.63 19.63
N PHE A 215 -14.56 5.01 19.82
CA PHE A 215 -14.23 3.71 19.22
C PHE A 215 -14.23 2.55 20.23
N GLY A 216 -14.09 2.83 21.53
CA GLY A 216 -14.00 1.81 22.57
C GLY A 216 -12.61 1.16 22.63
N GLU A 217 -12.56 -0.15 22.84
CA GLU A 217 -11.32 -0.93 22.88
C GLU A 217 -10.65 -1.02 21.49
N PRO A 218 -9.32 -0.82 21.39
CA PRO A 218 -8.56 -0.99 20.16
C PRO A 218 -8.81 -2.32 19.44
N GLY A 219 -8.63 -2.33 18.12
CA GLY A 219 -8.81 -3.51 17.27
C GLY A 219 -10.12 -3.48 16.48
N SER A 220 -10.85 -4.60 16.48
CA SER A 220 -12.06 -4.77 15.64
C SER A 220 -13.16 -3.71 15.83
N PRO A 221 -13.46 -3.22 17.06
CA PRO A 221 -14.45 -2.16 17.25
C PRO A 221 -14.09 -0.85 16.55
N TRP A 222 -12.80 -0.50 16.53
CA TRP A 222 -12.30 0.71 15.85
C TRP A 222 -12.51 0.62 14.35
N ILE A 223 -12.11 -0.50 13.75
CA ILE A 223 -12.30 -0.77 12.31
C ILE A 223 -13.78 -0.66 11.95
N ALA A 224 -14.67 -1.30 12.71
CA ALA A 224 -16.10 -1.25 12.44
C ALA A 224 -16.68 0.17 12.55
N SER A 225 -16.27 0.92 13.57
CA SER A 225 -16.72 2.30 13.80
C SER A 225 -16.26 3.24 12.68
N MET A 226 -14.99 3.16 12.28
CA MET A 226 -14.44 3.99 11.20
C MET A 226 -15.00 3.60 9.83
N ILE A 227 -15.18 2.30 9.52
CA ILE A 227 -15.83 1.85 8.28
C ILE A 227 -17.26 2.42 8.22
N LYS A 228 -18.02 2.33 9.31
CA LYS A 228 -19.38 2.87 9.37
C LYS A 228 -19.38 4.38 9.13
N ALA A 229 -18.46 5.12 9.75
CA ALA A 229 -18.34 6.57 9.56
C ALA A 229 -17.98 6.97 8.11
N VAL A 230 -17.18 6.16 7.39
CA VAL A 230 -16.96 6.37 5.95
C VAL A 230 -18.25 6.13 5.18
N ILE A 231 -18.93 5.01 5.43
CA ILE A 231 -20.12 4.63 4.67
C ILE A 231 -21.23 5.66 4.83
N ASP A 232 -21.57 6.02 6.06
CA ASP A 232 -22.71 6.88 6.36
C ASP A 232 -22.51 8.30 5.81
N GLU A 233 -21.31 8.87 6.00
CA GLU A 233 -21.00 10.19 5.45
C GLU A 233 -20.95 10.15 3.92
N SER A 234 -20.40 9.09 3.31
CA SER A 234 -20.34 9.00 1.85
C SER A 234 -21.73 8.90 1.21
N ILE A 235 -22.67 8.23 1.89
CA ILE A 235 -24.07 8.18 1.47
C ILE A 235 -24.73 9.57 1.61
N ALA A 236 -24.40 10.31 2.67
CA ALA A 236 -24.99 11.62 2.94
C ALA A 236 -24.46 12.72 2.00
N SER A 237 -23.15 12.70 1.69
CA SER A 237 -22.47 13.71 0.88
C SER A 237 -22.55 13.44 -0.62
N GLY A 238 -22.62 12.16 -1.02
CA GLY A 238 -22.55 11.72 -2.42
C GLY A 238 -21.12 11.50 -2.93
N ASP A 239 -20.10 11.69 -2.10
CA ASP A 239 -18.68 11.49 -2.40
C ASP A 239 -18.03 10.61 -1.32
N VAL A 240 -16.89 9.96 -1.59
CA VAL A 240 -16.22 9.14 -0.58
C VAL A 240 -15.60 10.03 0.51
N SER A 241 -16.25 10.07 1.67
CA SER A 241 -15.89 10.91 2.82
C SER A 241 -16.17 10.20 4.15
N MET A 242 -15.65 10.74 5.25
CA MET A 242 -15.83 10.23 6.61
C MET A 242 -16.53 11.29 7.47
N GLU A 243 -17.41 10.86 8.37
CA GLU A 243 -18.08 11.74 9.35
C GLU A 243 -17.05 12.74 9.96
N PRO A 244 -17.33 14.06 9.94
CA PRO A 244 -16.33 15.07 10.31
C PRO A 244 -15.72 14.88 11.71
N ASP A 245 -16.55 14.51 12.70
CA ASP A 245 -16.11 14.23 14.07
C ASP A 245 -15.20 12.98 14.13
N CYS A 246 -15.54 11.93 13.40
CA CYS A 246 -14.71 10.72 13.30
C CYS A 246 -13.37 11.03 12.62
N LEU A 247 -13.37 11.87 11.59
CA LEU A 247 -12.18 12.28 10.87
C LEU A 247 -11.24 13.12 11.75
N GLU A 248 -11.79 14.05 12.54
CA GLU A 248 -11.02 14.82 13.53
C GLU A 248 -10.34 13.89 14.56
N ILE A 249 -11.07 12.92 15.10
CA ILE A 249 -10.53 11.93 16.05
C ILE A 249 -9.45 11.07 15.39
N MET A 250 -9.65 10.66 14.14
CA MET A 250 -8.64 9.92 13.36
C MET A 250 -7.36 10.74 13.19
N HIS A 251 -7.47 12.05 12.95
CA HIS A 251 -6.32 12.94 12.86
C HIS A 251 -5.60 13.10 14.19
N GLU A 252 -6.33 13.31 15.30
CA GLU A 252 -5.77 13.38 16.65
C GLU A 252 -5.01 12.09 17.00
N LEU A 253 -5.61 10.93 16.73
CA LEU A 253 -4.99 9.63 16.95
C LEU A 253 -3.72 9.46 16.12
N ARG A 254 -3.74 9.87 14.85
CA ARG A 254 -2.56 9.80 13.99
C ARG A 254 -1.43 10.66 14.53
N ASP A 255 -1.72 11.89 14.92
CA ASP A 255 -0.72 12.83 15.41
C ASP A 255 -0.12 12.33 16.74
N PHE A 256 -0.95 11.75 17.63
CA PHE A 256 -0.51 11.03 18.82
C PHE A 256 0.44 9.87 18.48
N MET A 257 0.11 9.03 17.50
CA MET A 257 0.97 7.91 17.09
C MET A 257 2.32 8.38 16.54
N PHE A 258 2.35 9.48 15.78
CA PHE A 258 3.59 10.09 15.32
C PHE A 258 4.47 10.55 16.49
N GLU A 259 3.91 11.26 17.45
CA GLU A 259 4.67 11.76 18.60
C GLU A 259 5.15 10.63 19.52
N ARG A 260 4.27 9.66 19.82
CA ARG A 260 4.50 8.67 20.88
C ARG A 260 5.14 7.38 20.40
N VAL A 261 4.97 7.02 19.12
CA VAL A 261 5.39 5.72 18.59
C VAL A 261 6.44 5.91 17.49
N TYR A 262 6.14 6.68 16.44
CA TYR A 262 7.02 6.75 15.26
C TYR A 262 8.28 7.62 15.47
N LEU A 263 8.20 8.72 16.23
CA LEU A 263 9.31 9.68 16.42
C LEU A 263 10.10 9.48 17.72
N ARG A 264 10.10 8.26 18.24
CA ARG A 264 10.74 7.94 19.53
C ARG A 264 12.27 8.02 19.47
N PRO A 265 12.95 8.64 20.44
CA PRO A 265 14.42 8.72 20.48
C PRO A 265 15.14 7.36 20.41
N GLU A 266 14.52 6.31 20.94
CA GLU A 266 15.07 4.95 20.95
C GLU A 266 15.15 4.33 19.55
N THR A 267 14.42 4.88 18.57
CA THR A 267 14.48 4.44 17.16
C THR A 267 15.65 5.07 16.40
N GLU A 268 16.28 6.12 16.93
CA GLU A 268 17.33 6.88 16.23
C GLU A 268 18.60 6.05 15.98
N GLY A 269 19.01 5.22 16.95
CA GLY A 269 20.16 4.33 16.78
C GLY A 269 19.93 3.33 15.64
N HIS A 270 18.74 2.75 15.58
CA HIS A 270 18.35 1.86 14.49
C HIS A 270 18.23 2.59 13.15
N LYS A 271 17.74 3.84 13.17
CA LYS A 271 17.69 4.70 11.98
C LYS A 271 19.06 4.85 11.34
N GLN A 272 20.07 5.16 12.15
CA GLN A 272 21.45 5.30 11.68
C GLN A 272 22.03 4.01 11.10
N GLU A 273 21.69 2.85 11.69
CA GLU A 273 22.09 1.55 11.15
C GLU A 273 21.46 1.28 9.78
N VAL A 274 20.16 1.53 9.62
CA VAL A 274 19.48 1.36 8.32
C VAL A 274 20.04 2.30 7.26
N PHE A 275 20.29 3.57 7.59
CA PHE A 275 20.94 4.52 6.68
C PHE A 275 22.28 3.99 6.20
N LYS A 276 23.13 3.53 7.13
CA LYS A 276 24.41 2.94 6.80
C LYS A 276 24.27 1.73 5.87
N VAL A 277 23.32 0.83 6.13
CA VAL A 277 23.07 -0.35 5.27
C VAL A 277 22.67 0.07 3.86
N ILE A 278 21.67 0.95 3.73
CA ILE A 278 21.16 1.40 2.44
C ILE A 278 22.23 2.16 1.66
N HIS A 279 22.92 3.12 2.29
CA HIS A 279 23.97 3.91 1.65
C HIS A 279 25.10 3.02 1.15
N GLN A 280 25.58 2.08 1.97
CA GLN A 280 26.65 1.16 1.57
C GLN A 280 26.23 0.24 0.42
N LEU A 281 24.97 -0.20 0.38
CA LEU A 281 24.43 -0.96 -0.75
C LEU A 281 24.42 -0.11 -2.03
N VAL A 282 23.87 1.10 -1.97
CA VAL A 282 23.78 2.00 -3.13
C VAL A 282 25.18 2.37 -3.64
N ASP A 283 26.07 2.83 -2.77
CA ASP A 283 27.44 3.21 -3.14
C ASP A 283 28.22 2.04 -3.76
N HIS A 284 28.06 0.83 -3.21
CA HIS A 284 28.71 -0.36 -3.75
C HIS A 284 28.23 -0.68 -5.17
N PHE A 285 26.90 -0.72 -5.40
CA PHE A 285 26.35 -1.04 -6.72
C PHE A 285 26.52 0.08 -7.74
N LEU A 286 26.70 1.34 -7.31
CA LEU A 286 27.10 2.44 -8.18
C LEU A 286 28.50 2.25 -8.76
N VAL A 287 29.43 1.71 -7.97
CA VAL A 287 30.79 1.40 -8.42
C VAL A 287 30.81 0.11 -9.25
N ASN A 288 29.94 -0.87 -8.93
CA ASN A 288 29.92 -2.20 -9.52
C ASN A 288 28.57 -2.48 -10.22
N THR A 289 28.17 -1.62 -11.15
CA THR A 289 26.84 -1.67 -11.81
C THR A 289 26.53 -3.01 -12.49
N GLU A 290 27.56 -3.75 -12.91
CA GLU A 290 27.46 -5.08 -13.50
C GLU A 290 27.02 -6.17 -12.52
N ALA A 291 27.11 -5.92 -11.21
CA ALA A 291 26.64 -6.83 -10.16
C ALA A 291 25.11 -6.77 -9.94
N ILE A 292 24.44 -5.76 -10.51
CA ILE A 292 22.99 -5.63 -10.47
C ILE A 292 22.35 -6.63 -11.46
N PRO A 293 21.26 -7.33 -11.09
CA PRO A 293 20.59 -8.26 -12.00
C PRO A 293 20.10 -7.57 -13.29
N ASP A 294 20.15 -8.30 -14.41
CA ASP A 294 19.66 -7.84 -15.74
C ASP A 294 18.27 -7.22 -15.70
N THR A 295 17.38 -7.74 -14.85
CA THR A 295 15.99 -7.26 -14.74
C THR A 295 15.86 -5.83 -14.24
N TYR A 296 16.93 -5.25 -13.68
CA TYR A 296 16.99 -3.85 -13.22
C TYR A 296 17.86 -2.98 -14.14
N ARG A 297 18.52 -3.59 -15.14
CA ARG A 297 19.39 -2.88 -16.08
C ARG A 297 18.57 -2.45 -17.28
N HIS A 298 18.14 -1.19 -17.27
CA HIS A 298 17.33 -0.59 -18.33
C HIS A 298 18.10 0.51 -19.05
N ASP A 299 18.22 0.42 -20.38
CA ASP A 299 19.01 1.34 -21.20
C ASP A 299 18.55 2.81 -21.08
N ASP A 300 17.26 3.03 -20.82
CA ASP A 300 16.66 4.36 -20.70
C ASP A 300 16.80 4.99 -19.30
N ALA A 301 17.42 4.30 -18.34
CA ALA A 301 17.60 4.76 -16.97
C ALA A 301 19.08 4.98 -16.62
N THR A 302 19.37 6.00 -15.82
CA THR A 302 20.74 6.24 -15.32
C THR A 302 21.20 5.08 -14.43
N ALA A 303 22.52 4.88 -14.31
CA ALA A 303 23.08 3.87 -13.41
C ALA A 303 22.56 4.04 -11.96
N LEU A 304 22.47 5.28 -11.50
CA LEU A 304 21.92 5.60 -10.18
C LEU A 304 20.47 5.14 -10.03
N THR A 305 19.62 5.44 -11.01
CA THR A 305 18.22 4.98 -10.99
C THR A 305 18.13 3.46 -10.94
N GLN A 306 18.93 2.75 -11.75
CA GLN A 306 18.94 1.28 -11.77
C GLN A 306 19.39 0.69 -10.42
N VAL A 307 20.39 1.29 -9.78
CA VAL A 307 20.86 0.91 -8.43
C VAL A 307 19.76 1.14 -7.40
N VAL A 308 19.17 2.33 -7.39
CA VAL A 308 18.09 2.69 -6.44
C VAL A 308 16.89 1.75 -6.62
N ASP A 309 16.50 1.44 -7.85
CA ASP A 309 15.44 0.46 -8.14
C ASP A 309 15.76 -0.93 -7.58
N TYR A 310 17.01 -1.36 -7.73
CA TYR A 310 17.44 -2.66 -7.24
C TYR A 310 17.42 -2.71 -5.71
N VAL A 311 17.98 -1.70 -5.04
CA VAL A 311 18.01 -1.61 -3.57
C VAL A 311 16.61 -1.47 -2.99
N ALA A 312 15.76 -0.59 -3.53
CA ALA A 312 14.35 -0.48 -3.13
C ALA A 312 13.56 -1.79 -3.33
N GLY A 313 13.93 -2.58 -4.34
CA GLY A 313 13.35 -3.87 -4.65
C GLY A 313 13.77 -5.02 -3.74
N MET A 314 14.76 -4.83 -2.86
CA MET A 314 15.22 -5.87 -1.93
C MET A 314 14.19 -6.16 -0.84
N THR A 315 14.33 -7.30 -0.15
CA THR A 315 13.65 -7.58 1.11
C THR A 315 14.62 -7.30 2.27
N ASP A 316 14.11 -7.08 3.48
CA ASP A 316 14.95 -6.64 4.61
C ASP A 316 16.10 -7.62 4.89
N ARG A 317 15.77 -8.92 4.98
CA ARG A 317 16.77 -9.99 5.18
C ARG A 317 17.76 -10.11 4.03
N PHE A 318 17.31 -9.87 2.80
CA PHE A 318 18.20 -9.92 1.64
C PHE A 318 19.16 -8.72 1.64
N ALA A 319 18.66 -7.52 1.93
CA ALA A 319 19.46 -6.31 2.05
C ALA A 319 20.55 -6.46 3.13
N LEU A 320 20.19 -6.93 4.33
CA LEU A 320 21.16 -7.20 5.41
C LEU A 320 22.22 -8.23 5.01
N ARG A 321 21.80 -9.34 4.40
CA ARG A 321 22.74 -10.39 3.96
C ARG A 321 23.74 -9.87 2.91
N VAL A 322 23.25 -9.15 1.90
CA VAL A 322 24.12 -8.58 0.85
C VAL A 322 25.06 -7.52 1.43
N HIS A 323 24.57 -6.72 2.39
CA HIS A 323 25.38 -5.75 3.11
C HIS A 323 26.52 -6.42 3.91
N GLU A 324 26.23 -7.53 4.61
CA GLU A 324 27.24 -8.32 5.32
C GLU A 324 28.27 -8.95 4.37
N GLU A 325 27.84 -9.47 3.23
CA GLU A 325 28.71 -10.02 2.17
C GLU A 325 29.65 -8.94 1.58
N ILE A 326 29.17 -7.70 1.41
CA ILE A 326 29.99 -6.57 0.93
C ILE A 326 30.98 -6.10 2.00
N ALA A 327 30.57 -6.09 3.28
CA ALA A 327 31.40 -5.63 4.38
C ALA A 327 32.52 -6.63 4.76
N ASN A 328 32.33 -7.93 4.47
CA ASN A 328 33.27 -9.00 4.74
C ASN A 328 33.55 -9.84 3.47
N PRO A 329 34.29 -9.26 2.50
CA PRO A 329 34.46 -9.84 1.16
C PRO A 329 35.31 -11.12 1.08
#